data_AF-A0A8S3JPT0-F1
#
_entry.id   AF-A0A8S3JPT0-F1
#
_cell.length_a   1.000
_cell.length_b   1.000
_cell.length_c   1.000
_cell.angle_alpha   90.00
_cell.angle_beta   90.00
_cell.angle_gamma   90.00
#
_symmetry.space_group_name_H-M   'P 1'
#
loop_
_entity.id
_entity.type
_entity.pdbx_description
1 polymer ?
#
loop_
_entity_poly.entity_id
_entity_poly.type
_entity_poly.pdbx_seq_one_letter_code
_entity_poly.pdbx_strand_id
1 'polypeptide(L)'
;MSDRSSTNNSEESSSKESESEENESEENESEESESEEKVENNNRKSKKRKTLHWTKRNFVTPAADFGDNLPPPPDNDELEPIDYFHFMFGKQSISLLTNQSNLYSVQKDPNKPVRISETEMAQFIGILMMTGIYAFPEQRFFWSSTTRVECISSVMSRDRFLEIKKYLHVADNSVQLDRDDPNFDRAHK
;
A
#
# COMPACT_ATOMS: atom_id res chain seq x y z
N MET A 1 36.79 69.95 -18.09
CA MET A 1 36.72 69.99 -16.62
C MET A 1 35.67 68.98 -16.19
N SER A 2 36.10 68.03 -15.35
CA SER A 2 35.29 67.22 -14.41
C SER A 2 34.55 65.97 -14.94
N ASP A 3 35.25 64.84 -14.80
CA ASP A 3 34.86 63.54 -14.20
C ASP A 3 33.38 63.26 -13.88
N ARG A 4 32.89 62.03 -14.18
CA ARG A 4 32.95 60.86 -13.27
C ARG A 4 31.95 59.73 -13.65
N SER A 5 32.52 58.60 -14.09
CA SER A 5 32.27 57.18 -13.72
C SER A 5 30.87 56.54 -13.58
N SER A 6 30.81 55.29 -14.08
CA SER A 6 30.08 54.10 -13.60
C SER A 6 28.63 53.88 -14.06
N THR A 7 28.12 52.69 -14.43
CA THR A 7 28.59 51.35 -14.90
C THR A 7 27.30 50.52 -15.12
N ASN A 8 27.43 49.41 -15.87
CA ASN A 8 26.53 48.23 -15.98
C ASN A 8 25.42 48.33 -17.04
N ASN A 9 25.61 47.79 -18.25
CA ASN A 9 25.75 46.37 -18.67
C ASN A 9 24.39 45.66 -18.75
N SER A 10 23.91 45.57 -19.98
CA SER A 10 22.70 44.90 -20.43
C SER A 10 23.10 44.13 -21.68
N GLU A 11 23.26 42.82 -21.59
CA GLU A 11 23.28 41.98 -22.79
C GLU A 11 22.48 40.70 -22.56
N GLU A 12 21.72 40.44 -23.61
CA GLU A 12 20.63 39.50 -23.79
C GLU A 12 21.15 38.28 -24.57
N SER A 13 20.62 37.11 -24.19
CA SER A 13 20.36 35.90 -24.98
C SER A 13 21.22 35.57 -26.22
N SER A 14 21.80 34.36 -26.24
CA SER A 14 21.88 33.58 -27.47
C SER A 14 22.03 32.08 -27.19
N SER A 15 20.99 31.33 -27.56
CA SER A 15 20.89 29.88 -27.61
C SER A 15 21.53 29.31 -28.88
N LYS A 16 22.20 28.14 -28.80
CA LYS A 16 22.45 27.22 -29.93
C LYS A 16 22.49 25.76 -29.48
N GLU A 17 21.68 24.95 -30.17
CA GLU A 17 21.64 23.48 -30.17
C GLU A 17 22.68 22.87 -31.12
N SER A 18 23.08 21.61 -30.86
CA SER A 18 23.30 20.49 -31.83
C SER A 18 23.92 19.30 -31.06
N GLU A 19 23.25 18.13 -30.95
CA GLU A 19 23.49 16.86 -31.70
C GLU A 19 24.89 16.26 -31.51
N SER A 20 25.18 14.95 -31.44
CA SER A 20 24.51 13.64 -31.20
C SER A 20 25.64 12.61 -31.44
N GLU A 21 25.89 11.62 -30.58
CA GLU A 21 26.72 10.46 -30.94
C GLU A 21 26.15 9.17 -30.31
N GLU A 22 25.97 8.17 -31.18
CA GLU A 22 25.59 6.78 -30.92
C GLU A 22 26.83 5.89 -30.67
N ASN A 23 26.56 4.67 -30.16
CA ASN A 23 27.37 3.41 -30.09
C ASN A 23 27.54 2.91 -28.65
N GLU A 24 27.45 1.61 -28.33
CA GLU A 24 27.17 0.38 -29.09
C GLU A 24 26.78 -0.68 -28.04
N SER A 25 26.00 -1.68 -28.47
CA SER A 25 25.56 -2.85 -27.73
C SER A 25 26.67 -3.89 -27.54
N GLU A 26 26.77 -4.48 -26.35
CA GLU A 26 27.40 -5.79 -26.16
C GLU A 26 26.41 -6.78 -25.54
N GLU A 27 26.04 -7.76 -26.36
CA GLU A 27 25.40 -9.02 -25.98
C GLU A 27 26.40 -9.88 -25.22
N ASN A 28 25.96 -10.60 -24.18
CA ASN A 28 26.68 -11.77 -23.72
C ASN A 28 25.69 -12.85 -23.26
N GLU A 29 25.52 -13.84 -24.14
CA GLU A 29 24.93 -15.14 -23.86
C GLU A 29 25.89 -15.99 -23.02
N SER A 30 25.36 -16.72 -22.03
CA SER A 30 25.83 -18.03 -21.54
C SER A 30 25.21 -18.29 -20.16
N GLU A 31 24.79 -19.48 -19.76
CA GLU A 31 24.64 -20.78 -20.39
C GLU A 31 23.64 -21.54 -19.49
N GLU A 32 22.81 -22.34 -20.14
CA GLU A 32 21.80 -23.22 -19.56
C GLU A 32 22.47 -24.34 -18.72
N SER A 33 21.96 -24.60 -17.51
CA SER A 33 22.20 -25.87 -16.83
C SER A 33 20.88 -26.41 -16.28
N GLU A 34 20.19 -27.13 -17.16
CA GLU A 34 19.09 -28.03 -16.82
C GLU A 34 19.65 -29.20 -15.99
N SER A 35 19.32 -29.22 -14.69
CA SER A 35 19.43 -30.44 -13.90
C SER A 35 18.06 -31.11 -13.87
N GLU A 36 17.89 -32.13 -14.71
CA GLU A 36 16.73 -33.03 -14.73
C GLU A 36 16.65 -33.85 -13.43
N GLU A 37 15.87 -33.39 -12.45
CA GLU A 37 15.42 -34.23 -11.35
C GLU A 37 14.05 -34.86 -11.69
N LYS A 38 14.04 -36.20 -11.79
CA LYS A 38 12.85 -37.03 -12.00
C LYS A 38 11.78 -36.75 -10.93
N VAL A 39 10.71 -36.08 -11.33
CA VAL A 39 9.50 -35.96 -10.49
C VAL A 39 8.74 -37.29 -10.53
N GLU A 40 8.85 -38.05 -9.45
CA GLU A 40 8.09 -39.27 -9.23
C GLU A 40 6.60 -38.93 -9.04
N ASN A 41 5.76 -39.47 -9.93
CA ASN A 41 4.38 -39.06 -10.13
C ASN A 41 3.48 -39.57 -9.00
N ASN A 42 3.43 -38.85 -7.88
CA ASN A 42 2.55 -39.18 -6.75
C ASN A 42 1.11 -38.78 -7.07
N ASN A 43 0.33 -39.80 -7.41
CA ASN A 43 -1.08 -39.75 -7.78
C ASN A 43 -1.97 -39.31 -6.59
N ARG A 44 -1.95 -38.00 -6.27
CA ARG A 44 -2.79 -37.43 -5.21
C ARG A 44 -4.25 -37.37 -5.69
N LYS A 45 -5.13 -38.15 -5.06
CA LYS A 45 -6.59 -38.11 -5.28
C LYS A 45 -7.11 -36.70 -5.00
N SER A 46 -7.31 -35.93 -6.05
CA SER A 46 -7.94 -34.61 -6.02
C SER A 46 -9.31 -34.71 -5.32
N LYS A 47 -9.46 -34.04 -4.17
CA LYS A 47 -10.77 -33.86 -3.54
C LYS A 47 -11.63 -33.06 -4.51
N LYS A 48 -12.64 -33.72 -5.11
CA LYS A 48 -13.60 -33.06 -6.01
C LYS A 48 -14.19 -31.84 -5.31
N ARG A 49 -13.86 -30.64 -5.82
CA ARG A 49 -14.45 -29.39 -5.35
C ARG A 49 -15.95 -29.46 -5.59
N LYS A 50 -16.75 -29.11 -4.57
CA LYS A 50 -18.21 -28.99 -4.71
C LYS A 50 -18.48 -27.96 -5.80
N THR A 51 -19.19 -28.37 -6.85
CA THR A 51 -19.60 -27.49 -7.94
C THR A 51 -20.63 -26.51 -7.40
N LEU A 52 -20.24 -25.25 -7.26
CA LEU A 52 -21.16 -24.17 -6.87
C LEU A 52 -21.91 -23.69 -8.12
N HIS A 53 -23.23 -23.82 -8.12
CA HIS A 53 -24.08 -23.25 -9.16
C HIS A 53 -24.61 -21.90 -8.69
N TRP A 54 -24.05 -20.83 -9.25
CA TRP A 54 -24.58 -19.49 -9.06
C TRP A 54 -25.98 -19.42 -9.69
N THR A 55 -26.97 -19.01 -8.89
CA THR A 55 -28.34 -18.80 -9.37
C THR A 55 -28.70 -17.34 -9.20
N LYS A 56 -29.35 -16.74 -10.19
CA LYS A 56 -29.87 -15.38 -10.10
C LYS A 56 -31.09 -15.42 -9.18
N ARG A 57 -30.93 -14.93 -7.95
CA ARG A 57 -32.01 -14.75 -6.98
C ARG A 57 -32.13 -13.27 -6.65
N ASN A 58 -33.34 -12.82 -6.35
CA ASN A 58 -33.53 -11.49 -5.78
C ASN A 58 -32.85 -11.47 -4.41
N PHE A 59 -31.96 -10.51 -4.21
CA PHE A 59 -31.34 -10.29 -2.90
C PHE A 59 -32.43 -9.84 -1.94
N VAL A 60 -32.70 -10.67 -0.93
CA VAL A 60 -33.51 -10.27 0.22
C VAL A 60 -32.51 -9.80 1.26
N THR A 61 -32.50 -8.51 1.55
CA THR A 61 -31.68 -7.97 2.63
C THR A 61 -32.04 -8.72 3.90
N PRO A 62 -31.11 -9.46 4.54
CA PRO A 62 -31.37 -10.02 5.85
C PRO A 62 -31.81 -8.87 6.76
N ALA A 63 -32.81 -9.11 7.62
CA ALA A 63 -33.14 -8.17 8.68
C ALA A 63 -31.86 -7.94 9.50
N ALA A 64 -31.18 -6.83 9.25
CA ALA A 64 -30.01 -6.39 9.99
C ALA A 64 -30.51 -5.60 11.19
N ASP A 65 -31.38 -6.25 11.96
CA ASP A 65 -31.83 -5.76 13.22
C ASP A 65 -30.60 -5.98 14.10
N PHE A 66 -29.82 -4.93 14.33
CA PHE A 66 -28.83 -4.93 15.41
C PHE A 66 -29.65 -5.14 16.68
N GLY A 67 -29.84 -6.41 17.04
CA GLY A 67 -30.92 -6.88 17.92
C GLY A 67 -30.75 -6.48 19.37
N ASP A 68 -29.61 -5.88 19.70
CA ASP A 68 -29.30 -5.41 21.02
C ASP A 68 -29.05 -3.90 20.96
N ASN A 69 -29.61 -3.17 21.93
CA ASN A 69 -29.14 -1.82 22.20
C ASN A 69 -27.63 -1.90 22.39
N LEU A 70 -26.89 -1.06 21.66
CA LEU A 70 -25.46 -0.92 21.92
C LEU A 70 -25.27 -0.69 23.42
N PRO A 71 -24.26 -1.32 24.05
CA PRO A 71 -23.97 -1.02 25.44
C PRO A 71 -23.78 0.49 25.57
N PRO A 72 -24.22 1.08 26.70
CA PRO A 72 -23.95 2.50 26.94
C PRO A 72 -22.45 2.75 26.78
N PRO A 73 -22.06 3.90 26.21
CA PRO A 73 -20.65 4.26 26.17
C PRO A 73 -20.07 4.15 27.59
N PRO A 74 -18.80 3.76 27.74
CA PRO A 74 -18.19 3.72 29.06
C PRO A 74 -18.36 5.09 29.73
N ASP A 75 -18.83 5.12 30.98
CA ASP A 75 -18.95 6.36 31.79
C ASP A 75 -17.58 6.96 32.16
N ASN A 76 -16.52 6.59 31.45
CA ASN A 76 -15.17 7.03 31.74
C ASN A 76 -14.86 8.32 30.99
N ASP A 77 -15.15 9.45 31.63
CA ASP A 77 -14.80 10.79 31.17
C ASP A 77 -13.28 11.03 31.07
N GLU A 78 -12.44 10.09 31.51
CA GLU A 78 -10.98 10.19 31.42
C GLU A 78 -10.41 9.81 30.04
N LEU A 79 -11.17 9.07 29.21
CA LEU A 79 -10.67 8.57 27.92
C LEU A 79 -11.11 9.48 26.77
N GLU A 80 -10.14 9.91 25.99
CA GLU A 80 -10.38 10.61 24.74
C GLU A 80 -10.65 9.62 23.59
N PRO A 81 -11.33 10.03 22.50
CA PRO A 81 -11.56 9.17 21.33
C PRO A 81 -10.30 8.47 20.78
N ILE A 82 -9.13 9.10 20.92
CA ILE A 82 -7.84 8.55 20.49
C ILE A 82 -7.39 7.34 21.34
N ASP A 83 -7.79 7.27 22.61
CA ASP A 83 -7.42 6.16 23.49
C ASP A 83 -8.11 4.87 23.04
N TYR A 84 -9.39 4.96 22.66
CA TYR A 84 -10.13 3.84 22.07
C TYR A 84 -9.50 3.37 20.76
N PHE A 85 -8.99 4.29 19.93
CA PHE A 85 -8.23 3.94 18.74
C PHE A 85 -6.99 3.13 19.11
N HIS A 86 -6.24 3.55 20.12
CA HIS A 86 -5.03 2.85 20.56
C HIS A 86 -5.31 1.50 21.24
N PHE A 87 -6.51 1.25 21.76
CA PHE A 87 -6.90 -0.10 22.19
C PHE A 87 -7.02 -1.08 21.01
N MET A 88 -7.42 -0.60 19.83
CA MET A 88 -7.50 -1.42 18.61
C MET A 88 -6.16 -1.46 17.86
N PHE A 89 -5.54 -0.30 17.69
CA PHE A 89 -4.28 -0.10 16.97
C PHE A 89 -3.23 0.49 17.91
N GLY A 90 -2.79 -0.34 18.85
CA GLY A 90 -1.71 0.01 19.76
C GLY A 90 -0.35 0.09 19.06
N LYS A 91 0.65 0.55 19.80
CA LYS A 91 2.03 0.69 19.32
C LYS A 91 2.58 -0.58 18.68
N GLN A 92 2.30 -1.75 19.28
CA GLN A 92 2.76 -3.04 18.75
C GLN A 92 2.15 -3.34 17.37
N SER A 93 0.85 -3.12 17.20
CA SER A 93 0.16 -3.31 15.92
C SER A 93 0.70 -2.38 14.84
N ILE A 94 0.89 -1.09 15.18
CA ILE A 94 1.44 -0.10 14.24
C ILE A 94 2.88 -0.48 13.84
N SER A 95 3.71 -0.88 14.81
CA SER A 95 5.09 -1.29 14.54
C SER A 95 5.14 -2.55 13.67
N LEU A 96 4.30 -3.56 13.97
CA LEU A 96 4.17 -4.77 13.17
C LEU A 96 3.80 -4.44 11.72
N LEU A 97 2.72 -3.67 11.51
CA LEU A 97 2.27 -3.28 10.17
C LEU A 97 3.36 -2.52 9.43
N THR A 98 4.05 -1.59 10.09
CA THR A 98 5.13 -0.80 9.50
C THR A 98 6.29 -1.69 9.06
N ASN A 99 6.76 -2.57 9.95
CA ASN A 99 7.91 -3.44 9.69
C ASN A 99 7.60 -4.43 8.57
N GLN A 100 6.45 -5.10 8.62
CA GLN A 100 6.07 -6.09 7.59
C GLN A 100 5.80 -5.43 6.24
N SER A 101 5.18 -4.25 6.21
CA SER A 101 4.95 -3.52 4.94
C SER A 101 6.27 -3.05 4.31
N ASN A 102 7.22 -2.59 5.12
CA ASN A 102 8.55 -2.24 4.63
C ASN A 102 9.33 -3.45 4.11
N LEU A 103 9.33 -4.55 4.87
CA LEU A 103 9.95 -5.81 4.47
C LEU A 103 9.36 -6.31 3.14
N TYR A 104 8.03 -6.30 3.02
CA TYR A 104 7.34 -6.65 1.79
C TYR A 104 7.74 -5.76 0.61
N SER A 105 7.93 -4.46 0.84
CA SER A 105 8.39 -3.56 -0.22
C SER A 105 9.77 -3.95 -0.75
N VAL A 106 10.70 -4.34 0.13
CA VAL A 106 12.03 -4.84 -0.25
C VAL A 106 11.93 -6.17 -1.00
N GLN A 107 11.09 -7.09 -0.52
CA GLN A 107 10.88 -8.39 -1.16
C GLN A 107 10.28 -8.26 -2.57
N LYS A 108 9.46 -7.22 -2.82
CA LYS A 108 8.82 -6.98 -4.12
C LYS A 108 9.68 -6.18 -5.09
N ASP A 109 10.39 -5.17 -4.60
CA ASP A 109 11.29 -4.35 -5.40
C ASP A 109 12.46 -3.87 -4.54
N PRO A 110 13.56 -4.65 -4.48
CA PRO A 110 14.73 -4.32 -3.67
C PRO A 110 15.37 -2.97 -4.05
N ASN A 111 15.20 -2.53 -5.29
CA ASN A 111 15.81 -1.30 -5.80
C ASN A 111 15.06 -0.04 -5.37
N LYS A 112 13.78 -0.18 -4.99
CA LYS A 112 12.91 0.95 -4.61
C LYS A 112 12.02 0.64 -3.41
N PRO A 113 12.60 0.48 -2.19
CA PRO A 113 11.81 0.26 -0.98
C PRO A 113 11.05 1.53 -0.55
N VAL A 114 9.84 1.35 -0.04
CA VAL A 114 8.90 2.46 0.25
C VAL A 114 9.24 3.25 1.52
N ARG A 115 9.96 2.64 2.48
CA ARG A 115 10.39 3.25 3.75
C ARG A 115 9.27 4.02 4.45
N ILE A 116 8.30 3.28 4.96
CA ILE A 116 7.15 3.76 5.75
C ILE A 116 7.60 3.95 7.20
N SER A 117 7.30 5.11 7.78
CA SER A 117 7.47 5.34 9.22
C SER A 117 6.25 4.90 10.03
N GLU A 118 6.41 4.65 11.34
CA GLU A 118 5.28 4.32 12.22
C GLU A 118 4.23 5.44 12.25
N THR A 119 4.68 6.71 12.16
CA THR A 119 3.79 7.88 12.05
C THR A 119 2.97 7.84 10.77
N GLU A 120 3.58 7.57 9.62
CA GLU A 120 2.86 7.44 8.36
C GLU A 120 1.89 6.26 8.37
N MET A 121 2.26 5.14 9.00
CA MET A 121 1.36 3.99 9.16
C MET A 121 0.15 4.36 10.04
N ALA A 122 0.35 5.06 11.15
CA ALA A 122 -0.75 5.54 11.99
C ALA A 122 -1.67 6.52 11.24
N GLN A 123 -1.10 7.47 10.50
CA GLN A 123 -1.84 8.39 9.64
C GLN A 123 -2.63 7.67 8.55
N PHE A 124 -2.02 6.66 7.91
CA PHE A 124 -2.66 5.83 6.91
C PHE A 124 -3.88 5.09 7.46
N ILE A 125 -3.77 4.48 8.64
CA ILE A 125 -4.88 3.81 9.32
C ILE A 125 -5.98 4.82 9.68
N GLY A 126 -5.60 6.00 10.20
CA GLY A 126 -6.54 7.08 10.50
C GLY A 126 -7.31 7.54 9.25
N ILE A 127 -6.62 7.67 8.11
CA ILE A 127 -7.26 7.97 6.82
C ILE A 127 -8.24 6.86 6.43
N LEU A 128 -7.87 5.57 6.56
CA LEU A 128 -8.78 4.47 6.26
C LEU A 128 -10.08 4.56 7.09
N MET A 129 -9.97 4.88 8.38
CA MET A 129 -11.14 5.09 9.24
C MET A 129 -12.01 6.25 8.74
N MET A 130 -11.40 7.39 8.40
CA MET A 130 -12.13 8.54 7.85
C MET A 130 -12.80 8.21 6.52
N THR A 131 -12.15 7.44 5.63
CA THR A 131 -12.78 7.01 4.38
C THR A 131 -13.95 6.05 4.58
N GLY A 132 -14.05 5.39 5.74
CA GLY A 132 -15.24 4.60 6.11
C GLY A 132 -16.45 5.46 6.47
N ILE A 133 -16.23 6.70 6.91
CA ILE A 133 -17.28 7.66 7.25
C ILE A 133 -17.82 8.34 5.98
N TYR A 134 -16.93 8.67 5.04
CA TYR A 134 -17.29 9.32 3.79
C TYR A 134 -17.55 8.31 2.67
N ALA A 135 -18.78 8.23 2.18
CA ALA A 135 -19.15 7.34 1.09
C ALA A 135 -18.78 7.91 -0.30
N PHE A 136 -17.50 7.84 -0.68
CA PHE A 136 -17.07 8.10 -2.06
C PHE A 136 -16.86 6.80 -2.85
N PRO A 137 -17.23 6.77 -4.15
CA PRO A 137 -17.05 5.58 -4.98
C PRO A 137 -15.58 5.26 -5.25
N GLU A 138 -14.71 6.26 -5.24
CA GLU A 138 -13.28 6.12 -5.47
C GLU A 138 -12.45 6.87 -4.42
N GLN A 139 -11.38 6.23 -3.94
CA GLN A 139 -10.48 6.83 -2.96
C GLN A 139 -9.81 8.11 -3.48
N ARG A 140 -9.59 8.24 -4.79
CA ARG A 140 -8.93 9.42 -5.36
C ARG A 140 -9.72 10.71 -5.13
N PHE A 141 -11.03 10.62 -4.91
CA PHE A 141 -11.90 11.77 -4.71
C PHE A 141 -11.58 12.55 -3.43
N PHE A 142 -11.03 11.90 -2.40
CA PHE A 142 -10.60 12.58 -1.18
C PHE A 142 -9.52 13.66 -1.41
N TRP A 143 -8.77 13.55 -2.50
CA TRP A 143 -7.70 14.48 -2.89
C TRP A 143 -8.01 15.29 -4.15
N SER A 144 -9.17 15.09 -4.78
CA SER A 144 -9.57 15.85 -5.97
C SER A 144 -9.89 17.29 -5.59
N SER A 145 -9.61 18.27 -6.45
CA SER A 145 -9.86 19.68 -6.18
C SER A 145 -11.33 20.00 -5.87
N THR A 146 -12.27 19.28 -6.47
CA THR A 146 -13.72 19.52 -6.32
C THR A 146 -14.35 18.80 -5.13
N THR A 147 -13.78 17.67 -4.71
CA THR A 147 -14.33 16.81 -3.64
C THR A 147 -13.34 16.64 -2.48
N ARG A 148 -12.39 17.57 -2.37
CA ARG A 148 -11.29 17.54 -1.40
C ARG A 148 -11.84 17.45 0.01
N VAL A 149 -11.34 16.48 0.77
CA VAL A 149 -11.61 16.39 2.21
C VAL A 149 -10.34 16.82 2.93
N GLU A 150 -10.37 18.00 3.55
CA GLU A 150 -9.16 18.63 4.08
C GLU A 150 -8.51 17.80 5.18
N CYS A 151 -9.29 17.19 6.06
CA CYS A 151 -8.77 16.35 7.14
C CYS A 151 -8.08 15.05 6.66
N ILE A 152 -8.28 14.65 5.40
CA ILE A 152 -7.57 13.52 4.78
C ILE A 152 -6.40 14.05 3.93
N SER A 153 -6.68 15.00 3.05
CA SER A 153 -5.73 15.49 2.06
C SER A 153 -4.58 16.32 2.63
N SER A 154 -4.76 16.95 3.78
CA SER A 154 -3.69 17.66 4.49
C SER A 154 -2.73 16.72 5.25
N VAL A 155 -3.18 15.51 5.61
CA VAL A 155 -2.41 14.56 6.42
C VAL A 155 -1.38 13.82 5.56
N MET A 156 -1.76 13.39 4.37
CA MET A 156 -0.91 12.61 3.48
C MET A 156 -1.30 12.87 2.03
N SER A 157 -0.33 12.90 1.11
CA SER A 157 -0.63 13.01 -0.32
C SER A 157 -1.32 11.74 -0.84
N ARG A 158 -2.13 11.90 -1.90
CA ARG A 158 -2.81 10.78 -2.57
C ARG A 158 -1.82 9.69 -2.97
N ASP A 159 -0.69 10.09 -3.56
CA ASP A 159 0.27 9.15 -4.13
C ASP A 159 1.00 8.38 -3.03
N ARG A 160 1.33 9.05 -1.91
CA ARG A 160 1.90 8.37 -0.74
C ARG A 160 0.91 7.40 -0.10
N PHE A 161 -0.36 7.79 0.03
CA PHE A 161 -1.42 6.89 0.52
C PHE A 161 -1.55 5.64 -0.37
N LEU A 162 -1.59 5.82 -1.69
CA LEU A 162 -1.69 4.70 -2.64
C LEU A 162 -0.43 3.83 -2.64
N GLU A 163 0.75 4.42 -2.46
CA GLU A 163 2.02 3.71 -2.33
C GLU A 163 2.03 2.84 -1.06
N ILE A 164 1.69 3.40 0.10
CA ILE A 164 1.56 2.63 1.35
C ILE A 164 0.53 1.51 1.19
N LYS A 165 -0.64 1.81 0.61
CA LYS A 165 -1.70 0.82 0.36
C LYS A 165 -1.21 -0.35 -0.51
N LYS A 166 -0.37 -0.08 -1.52
CA LYS A 166 0.18 -1.11 -2.42
C LYS A 166 1.06 -2.11 -1.68
N TYR A 167 1.81 -1.65 -0.68
CA TYR A 167 2.77 -2.47 0.06
C TYR A 167 2.31 -2.85 1.47
N LEU A 168 1.06 -2.56 1.82
CA LEU A 168 0.50 -2.95 3.11
C LEU A 168 0.57 -4.46 3.31
N HIS A 169 1.20 -4.88 4.40
CA HIS A 169 1.46 -6.27 4.69
C HIS A 169 1.48 -6.54 6.20
N VAL A 170 1.19 -7.79 6.59
CA VAL A 170 0.97 -8.15 8.00
C VAL A 170 1.79 -9.35 8.49
N ALA A 171 2.45 -10.06 7.58
CA ALA A 171 3.22 -11.27 7.87
C ALA A 171 4.56 -11.24 7.15
N ASP A 172 5.49 -12.11 7.54
CA ASP A 172 6.73 -12.29 6.78
C ASP A 172 6.54 -13.38 5.71
N ASN A 173 6.83 -13.05 4.46
CA ASN A 173 6.78 -14.02 3.36
C ASN A 173 7.90 -15.07 3.43
N SER A 174 9.01 -14.78 4.12
CA SER A 174 10.13 -15.71 4.23
C SER A 174 9.78 -16.99 5.00
N VAL A 175 8.73 -16.92 5.84
CA VAL A 175 8.23 -18.04 6.65
C VAL A 175 6.98 -18.70 6.04
N GLN A 176 6.55 -18.26 4.84
CA GLN A 176 5.40 -18.85 4.18
C GLN A 176 5.71 -20.29 3.78
N LEU A 177 4.92 -21.23 4.29
CA LEU A 177 5.03 -22.65 3.94
C LEU A 177 4.58 -22.92 2.50
N ASP A 178 5.07 -24.02 1.94
CA ASP A 178 4.59 -24.51 0.65
C ASP A 178 3.12 -24.93 0.72
N ARG A 179 2.40 -24.78 -0.40
CA ARG A 179 0.97 -25.12 -0.49
C ARG A 179 0.65 -26.58 -0.17
N ASP A 180 1.64 -27.45 -0.28
CA ASP A 180 1.52 -28.87 -0.01
C ASP A 180 1.84 -29.24 1.44
N ASP A 181 2.34 -28.30 2.24
CA ASP A 181 2.62 -28.51 3.66
C ASP A 181 1.29 -28.68 4.44
N PRO A 182 1.17 -29.69 5.32
CA PRO A 182 -0.03 -29.88 6.13
C PRO A 182 -0.38 -28.70 7.06
N ASN A 183 0.60 -27.87 7.40
CA ASN A 183 0.45 -26.67 8.23
C ASN A 183 0.30 -25.38 7.40
N PHE A 184 0.18 -25.47 6.06
CA PHE A 184 -0.03 -24.33 5.20
C PHE A 184 -1.33 -23.59 5.54
N ASP A 185 -1.20 -22.34 6.01
CA ASP A 185 -2.33 -21.45 6.18
C ASP A 185 -2.52 -20.58 4.93
N ARG A 186 -3.68 -20.70 4.29
CA ARG A 186 -4.07 -19.89 3.13
C ARG A 186 -4.21 -18.41 3.47
N ALA A 187 -4.44 -18.07 4.73
CA ALA A 187 -4.51 -16.69 5.20
C ALA A 187 -3.13 -16.04 5.36
N HIS A 188 -2.06 -16.84 5.50
CA HIS A 188 -0.68 -16.37 5.49
C HIS A 188 -0.30 -15.95 4.07
N LYS A 189 0.00 -14.67 3.89
CA LYS A 189 0.13 -14.03 2.59
C LYS A 189 1.21 -12.98 2.58
#